data_AF-A0A3D8MVB8-F1
#
_entry.id   AF-A0A3D8MVB8-F1
#
_cell.length_a   1.000
_cell.length_b   1.000
_cell.length_c   1.000
_cell.angle_alpha   90.00
_cell.angle_beta   90.00
_cell.angle_gamma   90.00
#
_symmetry.space_group_name_H-M   'P 1'
#
loop_
_entity.id
_entity.type
_entity.pdbx_description
1 polymer ?
#
loop_
_entity_poly.entity_id
_entity_poly.type
_entity_poly.pdbx_seq_one_letter_code
_entity_poly.pdbx_strand_id
1 'polypeptide(L)'
;MAAQYCVKVSAGEASVEVGDLAARVARLSGRGAAEIEGMLKSGDVAIAEALSYSESLELQRELMRLKIPSKVVSESGGGKGAALLQRGRSDASPSREREAENEMSEGTQVSEGGSISPPNSDSTEIPVSYGSGEENPWAEFFPDLHAGQGAGSDPSPRVVAEVPSARVVIGERASAPAEGASSSGRQVESPGEAEREARAARPDRARLAEAMQFYEERPPYAPRGYDPRPDHVPLLAALFSALAPGAGQIFNGQPEKAQRFALTFFLFVPWYRAVRDAWSYGEQVSRYYAPRPEPGETRRAALFALRWWLAVGLVASLSVYTYGLIEAQREQTRQHAERELVAAMIDVAAVEVDEAIEPALLAATRAHEELAEKQAAFTMSQEERAQRLYIIGYQSCEQRDYEACEATMRRVTTLRAESRDAFRLQAWASVQARRNDPEAPMPEVAPVPTLEEFELSAGPGPRHSDDL
;
A
#
# COMPACT_ATOMS: atom_id res chain seq x y z
N MET A 1 -21.73 -25.47 -6.74
CA MET A 1 -21.95 -25.27 -5.29
C MET A 1 -21.14 -24.05 -4.86
N ALA A 2 -21.72 -23.12 -4.10
CA ALA A 2 -20.97 -21.96 -3.62
C ALA A 2 -19.94 -22.42 -2.56
N ALA A 3 -18.71 -21.88 -2.62
CA ALA A 3 -17.68 -22.17 -1.63
C ALA A 3 -18.13 -21.62 -0.25
N GLN A 4 -18.12 -22.49 0.76
CA GLN A 4 -18.49 -22.17 2.13
C GLN A 4 -17.22 -21.89 2.96
N TYR A 5 -17.26 -20.84 3.77
CA TYR A 5 -16.16 -20.41 4.63
C TYR A 5 -16.57 -20.48 6.11
N CYS A 6 -15.61 -20.80 6.98
CA CYS A 6 -15.78 -20.78 8.43
C CYS A 6 -14.72 -19.89 9.09
N VAL A 7 -15.09 -19.23 10.19
CA VAL A 7 -14.15 -18.41 10.97
C VAL A 7 -13.82 -19.14 12.27
N LYS A 8 -12.55 -19.50 12.44
CA LYS A 8 -12.05 -20.24 13.59
C LYS A 8 -11.27 -19.32 14.53
N VAL A 9 -11.48 -19.47 15.83
CA VAL A 9 -10.70 -18.81 16.89
C VAL A 9 -9.77 -19.83 17.52
N SER A 10 -8.48 -19.49 17.57
CA SER A 10 -7.43 -20.32 18.17
C SER A 10 -6.91 -19.67 19.45
N ALA A 11 -6.79 -20.45 20.51
CA ALA A 11 -6.13 -20.02 21.74
C ALA A 11 -4.59 -20.09 21.63
N GLY A 12 -4.04 -20.81 20.64
CA GLY A 12 -2.62 -21.13 20.57
C GLY A 12 -1.70 -19.96 20.21
N GLU A 13 -2.24 -18.87 19.64
CA GLU A 13 -1.44 -17.73 19.16
C GLU A 13 -1.52 -16.50 20.07
N ALA A 14 -2.45 -16.47 21.03
CA ALA A 14 -2.64 -15.31 21.89
C ALA A 14 -2.13 -15.57 23.31
N SER A 15 -1.32 -14.65 23.82
CA SER A 15 -0.92 -14.57 25.25
C SER A 15 -2.08 -14.21 26.19
N VAL A 16 -3.32 -14.35 25.73
CA VAL A 16 -4.55 -13.95 26.43
C VAL A 16 -5.07 -15.15 27.21
N GLU A 17 -5.46 -14.92 28.47
CA GLU A 17 -6.06 -15.97 29.31
C GLU A 17 -7.29 -16.55 28.60
N VAL A 18 -7.33 -17.89 28.47
CA VAL A 18 -8.37 -18.62 27.72
C VAL A 18 -9.79 -18.28 28.24
N GLY A 19 -9.93 -18.00 29.54
CA GLY A 19 -11.20 -17.58 30.14
C GLY A 19 -11.73 -16.23 29.61
N ASP A 20 -10.85 -15.23 29.47
CA ASP A 20 -11.21 -13.91 28.93
C ASP A 20 -11.54 -13.96 27.44
N LEU A 21 -10.90 -14.87 26.70
CA LEU A 21 -11.19 -15.12 25.30
C LEU A 21 -12.56 -15.80 25.16
N ALA A 22 -12.83 -16.83 25.96
CA ALA A 22 -14.09 -17.54 25.97
C ALA A 22 -15.28 -16.63 26.34
N ALA A 23 -15.12 -15.75 27.34
CA ALA A 23 -16.15 -14.79 27.73
C ALA A 23 -16.50 -13.79 26.61
N ARG A 24 -15.52 -13.40 25.79
CA ARG A 24 -15.74 -12.50 24.64
C ARG A 24 -16.42 -13.21 23.47
N VAL A 25 -15.98 -14.42 23.13
CA VAL A 25 -16.59 -15.23 22.06
C VAL A 25 -18.01 -15.66 22.45
N ALA A 26 -18.29 -15.90 23.72
CA ALA A 26 -19.63 -16.21 24.24
C ALA A 26 -20.65 -15.10 23.95
N ARG A 27 -20.25 -13.83 24.10
CA ARG A 27 -21.12 -12.69 23.84
C ARG A 27 -21.53 -12.57 22.38
N LEU A 28 -20.68 -13.01 21.45
CA LEU A 28 -20.93 -12.95 20.01
C LEU A 28 -21.71 -14.16 19.50
N SER A 29 -21.35 -15.36 19.96
CA SER A 29 -21.95 -16.61 19.51
C SER A 29 -23.25 -16.98 20.23
N GLY A 30 -23.55 -16.33 21.35
CA GLY A 30 -24.69 -16.67 22.21
C GLY A 30 -24.55 -17.99 22.96
N ARG A 31 -23.39 -18.66 22.89
CA ARG A 31 -23.11 -19.90 23.63
C ARG A 31 -22.54 -19.61 25.00
N GLY A 32 -22.62 -20.59 25.91
CA GLY A 32 -22.10 -20.45 27.27
C GLY A 32 -20.57 -20.30 27.29
N ALA A 33 -20.04 -19.38 28.12
CA ALA A 33 -18.60 -19.16 28.21
C ALA A 33 -17.81 -20.42 28.65
N ALA A 34 -18.37 -21.22 29.56
CA ALA A 34 -17.75 -22.47 30.00
C ALA A 34 -17.69 -23.54 28.89
N GLU A 35 -18.67 -23.56 28.01
CA GLU A 35 -18.70 -24.47 26.85
C GLU A 35 -17.62 -24.07 25.84
N ILE A 36 -17.52 -22.78 25.53
CA ILE A 36 -16.48 -22.26 24.62
C ILE A 36 -15.09 -22.42 25.20
N GLU A 37 -14.91 -22.23 26.51
CA GLU A 37 -13.63 -22.47 27.18
C GLU A 37 -13.21 -23.94 27.06
N GLY A 38 -14.17 -24.87 27.23
CA GLY A 38 -13.94 -26.30 27.01
C GLY A 38 -13.52 -26.61 25.57
N MET A 39 -14.21 -26.01 24.59
CA MET A 39 -13.89 -26.18 23.17
C MET A 39 -12.52 -25.57 22.81
N LEU A 40 -12.20 -24.37 23.29
CA LEU A 40 -10.91 -23.69 23.08
C LEU A 40 -9.73 -24.46 23.71
N LYS A 41 -9.95 -25.15 24.83
CA LYS A 41 -8.96 -26.06 25.42
C LYS A 41 -8.74 -27.31 24.57
N SER A 42 -9.76 -27.76 23.85
CA SER A 42 -9.68 -28.94 22.97
C SER A 42 -9.14 -28.64 21.57
N GLY A 43 -9.19 -27.37 21.12
CA GLY A 43 -8.67 -26.94 19.83
C GLY A 43 -9.32 -25.66 19.31
N ASP A 44 -9.18 -25.41 18.01
CA ASP A 44 -9.78 -24.25 17.35
C ASP A 44 -11.30 -24.36 17.32
N VAL A 45 -12.00 -23.28 17.67
CA VAL A 45 -13.46 -23.24 17.72
C VAL A 45 -14.01 -22.47 16.53
N ALA A 46 -14.88 -23.11 15.74
CA ALA A 46 -15.63 -22.43 14.69
C ALA A 46 -16.76 -21.59 15.32
N ILE A 47 -16.75 -20.28 15.06
CA ILE A 47 -17.80 -19.36 15.57
C ILE A 47 -19.03 -19.42 14.66
N ALA A 48 -18.82 -19.50 13.36
CA ALA A 48 -19.84 -19.57 12.34
C ALA A 48 -19.35 -20.46 11.18
N GLU A 49 -20.27 -21.26 10.65
CA GLU A 49 -20.07 -22.20 9.54
C GLU A 49 -20.91 -21.76 8.34
N ALA A 50 -20.55 -22.22 7.14
CA ALA A 50 -21.28 -21.94 5.90
C ALA A 50 -21.48 -20.44 5.54
N LEU A 51 -20.52 -19.57 5.90
CA LEU A 51 -20.55 -18.16 5.51
C LEU A 51 -20.11 -17.97 4.07
N SER A 52 -20.66 -16.95 3.40
CA SER A 52 -20.06 -16.43 2.18
C SER A 52 -18.69 -15.80 2.46
N TYR A 53 -17.85 -15.67 1.44
CA TYR A 53 -16.51 -15.08 1.60
C TYR A 53 -16.58 -13.66 2.20
N SER A 54 -17.50 -12.82 1.72
CA SER A 54 -17.70 -11.46 2.24
C SER A 54 -18.12 -11.44 3.71
N GLU A 55 -19.07 -12.30 4.11
CA GLU A 55 -19.52 -12.38 5.51
C GLU A 55 -18.40 -12.88 6.43
N SER A 56 -17.58 -13.83 5.94
CA SER A 56 -16.43 -14.33 6.72
C SER A 56 -15.38 -13.25 7.00
N LEU A 57 -15.14 -12.34 6.05
CA LEU A 57 -14.22 -11.21 6.22
C LEU A 57 -14.79 -10.13 7.13
N GLU A 58 -16.09 -9.85 7.04
CA GLU A 58 -16.76 -8.91 7.94
C GLU A 58 -16.70 -9.40 9.38
N LEU A 59 -17.01 -10.69 9.61
CA LEU A 59 -16.91 -11.31 10.92
C LEU A 59 -15.48 -11.30 11.45
N GLN A 60 -14.47 -11.59 10.61
CA GLN A 60 -13.06 -11.50 11.00
C GLN A 60 -12.67 -10.08 11.42
N ARG A 61 -13.11 -9.04 10.70
CA ARG A 61 -12.85 -7.64 11.05
C ARG A 61 -13.48 -7.27 12.39
N GLU A 62 -14.69 -7.75 12.66
CA GLU A 62 -15.36 -7.52 13.94
C GLU A 62 -14.63 -8.21 15.10
N LEU A 63 -14.19 -9.46 14.92
CA LEU A 63 -13.38 -10.18 15.90
C LEU A 63 -12.04 -9.48 16.17
N MET A 64 -11.37 -8.98 15.12
CA MET A 64 -10.13 -8.21 15.28
C MET A 64 -10.34 -6.89 16.03
N ARG A 65 -11.46 -6.18 15.82
CA ARG A 65 -11.81 -4.97 16.60
C ARG A 65 -11.96 -5.28 18.10
N LEU A 66 -12.42 -6.49 18.42
CA LEU A 66 -12.58 -6.98 19.80
C LEU A 66 -11.32 -7.63 20.37
N LYS A 67 -10.20 -7.58 19.62
CA LYS A 67 -8.92 -8.21 19.95
C LYS A 67 -9.05 -9.72 20.18
N ILE A 68 -9.87 -10.38 19.36
CA ILE A 68 -10.04 -11.84 19.35
C ILE A 68 -9.23 -12.37 18.15
N PRO A 69 -8.21 -13.23 18.36
CA PRO A 69 -7.46 -13.85 17.27
C PRO A 69 -8.37 -14.79 16.48
N SER A 70 -8.51 -14.56 15.17
CA SER A 70 -9.40 -15.37 14.32
C SER A 70 -8.82 -15.58 12.93
N LYS A 71 -9.02 -16.78 12.38
CA LYS A 71 -8.56 -17.19 11.04
C LYS A 71 -9.76 -17.67 10.21
N VAL A 72 -9.86 -17.19 8.97
CA VAL A 72 -10.85 -17.68 7.99
C VAL A 72 -10.29 -18.94 7.34
N VAL A 73 -11.10 -19.99 7.28
CA VAL A 73 -10.75 -21.29 6.68
C VAL A 73 -11.86 -21.69 5.71
N SER A 74 -11.50 -22.05 4.48
CA SER A 74 -12.46 -22.59 3.51
C SER A 74 -12.85 -24.02 3.87
N GLU A 75 -14.14 -24.30 3.85
CA GLU A 75 -14.70 -25.60 4.25
C GLU A 75 -14.43 -26.69 3.19
N SER A 76 -14.23 -26.29 1.93
CA SER A 76 -13.96 -27.20 0.81
C SER A 76 -12.57 -27.85 0.80
N GLY A 77 -11.73 -27.59 1.81
CA GLY A 77 -10.35 -28.05 1.88
C GLY A 77 -10.04 -29.11 2.96
N GLY A 78 -11.08 -29.64 3.62
CA GLY A 78 -10.97 -30.50 4.82
C GLY A 78 -10.16 -31.81 4.68
N GLY A 79 -9.63 -32.15 3.50
CA GLY A 79 -8.84 -33.37 3.29
C GLY A 79 -7.32 -33.21 3.20
N LYS A 80 -6.77 -32.03 2.84
CA LYS A 80 -5.33 -31.92 2.52
C LYS A 80 -4.61 -30.69 3.10
N GLY A 81 -5.33 -29.60 3.40
CA GLY A 81 -4.70 -28.37 3.91
C GLY A 81 -4.12 -28.48 5.33
N ALA A 82 -4.69 -29.34 6.19
CA ALA A 82 -4.18 -29.57 7.55
C ALA A 82 -2.83 -30.34 7.56
N ALA A 83 -2.58 -31.19 6.55
CA ALA A 83 -1.33 -31.94 6.44
C ALA A 83 -0.13 -31.06 6.01
N LEU A 84 -0.37 -29.98 5.26
CA LEU A 84 0.69 -29.05 4.84
C LEU A 84 1.15 -28.12 5.97
N LEU A 85 0.24 -27.70 6.86
CA LEU A 85 0.60 -26.87 8.03
C LEU A 85 1.29 -27.69 9.14
N GLN A 86 1.09 -29.00 9.22
CA GLN A 86 1.88 -29.87 10.10
C GLN A 86 3.27 -30.19 9.53
N ARG A 87 3.44 -30.25 8.20
CA ARG A 87 4.73 -30.56 7.57
C ARG A 87 5.74 -29.40 7.65
N GLY A 88 5.28 -28.16 7.77
CA GLY A 88 6.14 -26.97 7.92
C GLY A 88 6.62 -26.69 9.35
N ARG A 89 6.17 -27.46 10.37
CA ARG A 89 6.47 -27.18 11.78
C ARG A 89 7.46 -28.17 12.41
N SER A 90 7.96 -29.15 11.65
CA SER A 90 8.83 -30.21 12.15
C SER A 90 10.33 -29.92 12.06
N ASP A 91 10.78 -28.88 11.34
CA ASP A 91 12.22 -28.62 11.12
C ASP A 91 12.69 -27.29 11.75
N ALA A 92 12.43 -27.13 13.03
CA ALA A 92 13.13 -26.14 13.85
C ALA A 92 13.42 -26.69 15.25
N SER A 93 14.27 -27.70 15.33
CA SER A 93 15.06 -27.99 16.53
C SER A 93 16.52 -27.59 16.29
N PRO A 94 17.18 -26.95 17.26
CA PRO A 94 18.54 -26.45 17.10
C PRO A 94 19.54 -27.61 17.10
N SER A 95 20.23 -27.77 15.98
CA SER A 95 21.30 -28.75 15.80
C SER A 95 22.43 -28.50 16.79
N ARG A 96 22.55 -29.44 17.73
CA ARG A 96 23.67 -29.64 18.64
C ARG A 96 24.83 -30.20 17.81
N GLU A 97 25.98 -29.57 17.93
CA GLU A 97 27.27 -30.11 17.47
C GLU A 97 27.47 -31.54 17.99
N ARG A 98 27.69 -32.50 17.09
CA ARG A 98 28.71 -33.57 17.21
C ARG A 98 28.65 -34.58 16.05
N GLU A 99 29.85 -34.92 15.60
CA GLU A 99 30.28 -36.22 15.08
C GLU A 99 29.71 -36.68 13.73
N ALA A 100 30.53 -36.46 12.69
CA ALA A 100 30.49 -37.21 11.45
C ALA A 100 31.51 -38.36 11.55
N GLU A 101 31.04 -39.59 11.67
CA GLU A 101 31.73 -40.80 11.20
C GLU A 101 30.70 -41.84 10.73
N ASN A 102 30.96 -42.37 9.53
CA ASN A 102 30.64 -43.71 9.02
C ASN A 102 29.29 -44.09 8.36
N GLU A 103 29.50 -44.72 7.19
CA GLU A 103 28.80 -45.86 6.54
C GLU A 103 27.43 -45.57 5.87
N MET A 104 27.25 -45.73 4.55
CA MET A 104 27.45 -46.85 3.62
C MET A 104 26.37 -47.95 3.72
N SER A 105 25.37 -47.91 2.84
CA SER A 105 24.55 -49.02 2.28
C SER A 105 23.34 -48.38 1.60
N GLU A 106 23.13 -48.46 0.28
CA GLU A 106 22.81 -49.64 -0.53
C GLU A 106 21.50 -50.34 -0.09
N GLY A 107 20.49 -50.30 -0.95
CA GLY A 107 19.16 -50.83 -0.62
C GLY A 107 18.10 -50.57 -1.68
N THR A 108 18.29 -51.18 -2.85
CA THR A 108 17.26 -51.46 -3.86
C THR A 108 16.04 -52.12 -3.23
N GLN A 109 14.83 -51.64 -3.53
CA GLN A 109 13.64 -52.50 -3.50
C GLN A 109 12.57 -52.07 -4.52
N VAL A 110 12.31 -53.03 -5.41
CA VAL A 110 11.21 -53.13 -6.36
C VAL A 110 9.94 -53.55 -5.59
N SER A 111 8.78 -53.01 -5.97
CA SER A 111 7.51 -53.72 -5.82
C SER A 111 6.52 -53.34 -6.91
N GLU A 112 6.23 -54.34 -7.73
CA GLU A 112 5.07 -54.46 -8.61
C GLU A 112 3.79 -54.67 -7.80
N GLY A 113 2.62 -54.38 -8.42
CA GLY A 113 1.48 -55.28 -8.28
C GLY A 113 0.09 -54.66 -8.12
N GLY A 114 -0.68 -54.66 -9.22
CA GLY A 114 -2.14 -54.87 -9.25
C GLY A 114 -3.01 -53.61 -9.08
N SER A 115 -4.20 -53.49 -9.66
CA SER A 115 -5.05 -54.40 -10.44
C SER A 115 -6.16 -53.58 -11.13
N ILE A 116 -6.75 -54.18 -12.16
CA ILE A 116 -7.64 -53.62 -13.18
C ILE A 116 -9.14 -53.79 -12.83
N SER A 117 -9.96 -52.77 -13.15
CA SER A 117 -11.30 -52.80 -13.82
C SER A 117 -12.50 -52.19 -13.06
N PRO A 118 -13.63 -51.77 -13.73
CA PRO A 118 -13.74 -50.72 -14.76
C PRO A 118 -15.05 -49.86 -14.53
N PRO A 119 -15.76 -49.25 -15.51
CA PRO A 119 -16.28 -47.88 -15.36
C PRO A 119 -17.80 -47.78 -15.23
N ASN A 120 -18.30 -46.62 -14.79
CA ASN A 120 -19.68 -46.21 -15.06
C ASN A 120 -19.68 -44.92 -15.88
N SER A 121 -20.32 -45.04 -17.03
CA SER A 121 -20.74 -43.98 -17.93
C SER A 121 -21.72 -43.05 -17.23
N ASP A 122 -21.57 -41.75 -17.43
CA ASP A 122 -22.76 -40.92 -17.66
C ASP A 122 -22.42 -39.73 -18.56
N SER A 123 -23.18 -39.64 -19.64
CA SER A 123 -23.08 -38.65 -20.68
C SER A 123 -24.00 -37.49 -20.34
N THR A 124 -23.56 -36.24 -20.52
CA THR A 124 -24.51 -35.13 -20.68
C THR A 124 -23.91 -33.99 -21.50
N GLU A 125 -24.26 -34.04 -22.79
CA GLU A 125 -24.67 -32.98 -23.71
C GLU A 125 -24.09 -31.55 -23.54
N ILE A 126 -23.28 -31.17 -24.53
CA ILE A 126 -22.94 -29.79 -24.90
C ILE A 126 -23.90 -29.36 -26.03
N PRO A 127 -24.54 -28.19 -25.97
CA PRO A 127 -25.13 -27.58 -27.17
C PRO A 127 -24.08 -26.76 -27.93
N VAL A 128 -23.80 -27.20 -29.16
CA VAL A 128 -23.11 -26.42 -30.21
C VAL A 128 -24.09 -25.39 -30.77
N SER A 129 -23.69 -24.13 -30.83
CA SER A 129 -24.35 -23.09 -31.63
C SER A 129 -23.44 -22.69 -32.78
N TYR A 130 -23.84 -23.06 -34.01
CA TYR A 130 -23.28 -22.55 -35.25
C TYR A 130 -23.82 -21.13 -35.53
N GLY A 131 -22.91 -20.20 -35.85
CA GLY A 131 -23.23 -18.88 -36.38
C GLY A 131 -22.08 -18.42 -37.27
N SER A 132 -22.31 -18.46 -38.58
CA SER A 132 -21.39 -18.19 -39.69
C SER A 132 -20.91 -16.74 -39.77
N GLY A 133 -19.63 -16.56 -40.11
CA GLY A 133 -19.05 -15.30 -40.57
C GLY A 133 -17.58 -15.48 -40.94
N GLU A 134 -17.31 -15.93 -42.17
CA GLU A 134 -15.97 -15.92 -42.76
C GLU A 134 -15.49 -14.48 -43.01
N GLU A 135 -14.71 -13.88 -42.11
CA GLU A 135 -13.91 -12.69 -42.44
C GLU A 135 -12.52 -12.71 -41.75
N ASN A 136 -11.54 -13.14 -42.56
CA ASN A 136 -10.13 -12.77 -42.66
C ASN A 136 -9.26 -12.52 -41.37
N PRO A 137 -8.33 -13.43 -41.02
CA PRO A 137 -7.47 -13.34 -39.82
C PRO A 137 -6.37 -12.25 -39.88
N TRP A 138 -6.37 -11.37 -40.88
CA TRP A 138 -5.40 -10.28 -41.03
C TRP A 138 -5.93 -8.90 -40.58
N ALA A 139 -7.21 -8.80 -40.21
CA ALA A 139 -7.85 -7.54 -39.81
C ALA A 139 -7.44 -7.02 -38.42
N GLU A 140 -6.92 -7.89 -37.53
CA GLU A 140 -6.52 -7.50 -36.17
C GLU A 140 -5.22 -6.69 -36.10
N PHE A 141 -4.40 -6.71 -37.16
CA PHE A 141 -3.05 -6.14 -37.09
C PHE A 141 -2.96 -4.65 -37.46
N PHE A 142 -3.96 -4.04 -38.11
CA PHE A 142 -3.88 -2.61 -38.52
C PHE A 142 -5.26 -1.89 -38.64
N PRO A 143 -5.97 -1.60 -37.54
CA PRO A 143 -7.31 -0.98 -37.63
C PRO A 143 -7.34 0.52 -37.98
N ASP A 144 -6.28 1.32 -37.82
CA ASP A 144 -6.39 2.80 -37.91
C ASP A 144 -5.52 3.51 -38.97
N LEU A 145 -4.98 2.78 -39.97
CA LEU A 145 -4.34 3.40 -41.14
C LEU A 145 -5.33 3.87 -42.24
N HIS A 146 -6.66 3.81 -42.00
CA HIS A 146 -7.66 4.04 -43.07
C HIS A 146 -8.79 5.06 -42.79
N ALA A 147 -8.60 6.06 -41.93
CA ALA A 147 -9.41 7.30 -41.97
C ALA A 147 -8.62 8.47 -41.32
N GLY A 148 -7.95 9.36 -42.05
CA GLY A 148 -8.58 10.36 -42.93
C GLY A 148 -9.04 11.58 -42.09
N GLN A 149 -8.16 12.52 -41.72
CA GLN A 149 -7.80 13.71 -42.52
C GLN A 149 -8.90 14.80 -42.56
N GLY A 150 -8.71 15.86 -41.76
CA GLY A 150 -9.44 17.13 -41.75
C GLY A 150 -9.23 17.87 -40.41
N ALA A 151 -8.20 18.69 -40.21
CA ALA A 151 -8.01 20.10 -40.64
C ALA A 151 -9.01 21.10 -40.02
N GLY A 152 -8.48 22.07 -39.25
CA GLY A 152 -9.13 23.35 -38.87
C GLY A 152 -9.26 23.56 -37.36
N SER A 153 -8.32 24.21 -36.67
CA SER A 153 -8.05 25.67 -36.60
C SER A 153 -8.66 26.33 -35.34
N ASP A 154 -7.77 26.53 -34.36
CA ASP A 154 -7.54 27.76 -33.59
C ASP A 154 -8.55 28.30 -32.54
N PRO A 155 -8.04 29.14 -31.60
CA PRO A 155 -8.48 29.18 -30.21
C PRO A 155 -9.09 30.54 -29.82
N SER A 156 -9.68 30.61 -28.62
CA SER A 156 -9.46 31.79 -27.74
C SER A 156 -9.96 31.59 -26.32
N PRO A 157 -9.29 32.25 -25.35
CA PRO A 157 -9.65 32.27 -23.94
C PRO A 157 -10.61 33.42 -23.60
N ARG A 158 -11.34 33.32 -22.48
CA ARG A 158 -12.00 34.47 -21.87
C ARG A 158 -11.72 34.58 -20.37
N VAL A 159 -11.17 35.73 -20.07
CA VAL A 159 -10.88 36.37 -18.78
C VAL A 159 -12.18 36.92 -18.16
N VAL A 160 -12.07 37.36 -16.90
CA VAL A 160 -12.91 38.32 -16.14
C VAL A 160 -13.81 37.61 -15.10
N ALA A 161 -13.34 37.46 -13.86
CA ALA A 161 -13.37 38.43 -12.74
C ALA A 161 -14.73 38.48 -12.02
N GLU A 162 -14.73 38.31 -10.69
CA GLU A 162 -15.18 39.35 -9.75
C GLU A 162 -15.08 38.87 -8.30
N VAL A 163 -14.31 39.64 -7.54
CA VAL A 163 -14.44 39.81 -6.08
C VAL A 163 -15.63 40.75 -5.85
N PRO A 164 -16.36 40.60 -4.74
CA PRO A 164 -16.62 41.80 -3.95
C PRO A 164 -16.33 41.60 -2.45
N SER A 165 -15.62 42.61 -1.96
CA SER A 165 -15.45 42.99 -0.56
C SER A 165 -16.57 43.97 -0.19
N ALA A 166 -17.29 43.70 0.91
CA ALA A 166 -17.91 44.71 1.78
C ALA A 166 -18.38 44.00 3.07
N ARG A 167 -17.83 44.26 4.27
CA ARG A 167 -18.02 45.40 5.19
C ARG A 167 -19.36 45.36 5.95
N VAL A 168 -19.35 46.03 7.13
CA VAL A 168 -20.44 46.26 8.11
C VAL A 168 -20.59 45.10 9.11
N VAL A 169 -20.54 45.24 10.44
CA VAL A 169 -21.17 46.24 11.34
C VAL A 169 -20.34 46.47 12.62
N ILE A 170 -20.15 47.74 12.96
CA ILE A 170 -19.75 48.30 14.25
C ILE A 170 -20.95 48.22 15.20
N GLY A 171 -20.77 47.70 16.41
CA GLY A 171 -21.78 47.71 17.47
C GLY A 171 -21.22 48.33 18.76
N GLU A 172 -21.48 49.62 18.95
CA GLU A 172 -21.22 50.42 20.15
C GLU A 172 -22.56 50.93 20.71
N ARG A 173 -22.89 50.54 21.95
CA ARG A 173 -23.77 51.21 22.96
C ARG A 173 -24.06 50.19 24.08
N ALA A 174 -23.60 50.37 25.31
CA ALA A 174 -24.01 51.34 26.34
C ALA A 174 -25.37 51.02 27.00
N SER A 175 -25.33 51.03 28.35
CA SER A 175 -26.41 51.20 29.33
C SER A 175 -26.91 49.94 30.05
N ALA A 176 -26.53 49.79 31.32
CA ALA A 176 -27.46 49.86 32.46
C ALA A 176 -26.68 49.78 33.80
N PRO A 177 -26.84 50.75 34.71
CA PRO A 177 -26.46 50.61 36.11
C PRO A 177 -27.62 50.01 36.90
N ALA A 178 -27.34 49.06 37.79
CA ALA A 178 -28.31 48.56 38.75
C ALA A 178 -28.25 49.41 40.02
N GLU A 179 -29.39 50.02 40.33
CA GLU A 179 -29.76 50.61 41.61
C GLU A 179 -29.76 49.56 42.73
N GLY A 180 -29.43 49.98 43.96
CA GLY A 180 -29.58 49.13 45.13
C GLY A 180 -29.19 49.78 46.45
N ALA A 181 -30.21 50.30 47.15
CA ALA A 181 -30.30 50.55 48.60
C ALA A 181 -29.43 51.68 49.20
N SER A 182 -29.99 52.80 49.68
CA SER A 182 -30.96 52.96 50.78
C SER A 182 -30.36 52.74 52.18
N SER A 183 -29.91 53.82 52.80
CA SER A 183 -30.15 54.21 54.21
C SER A 183 -29.49 55.58 54.42
N SER A 184 -30.21 56.70 54.57
CA SER A 184 -31.11 57.09 55.66
C SER A 184 -30.45 56.97 57.03
N GLY A 185 -29.76 58.03 57.46
CA GLY A 185 -29.14 58.13 58.79
C GLY A 185 -28.72 59.56 59.11
N ARG A 186 -29.68 60.48 59.01
CA ARG A 186 -29.58 61.89 59.41
C ARG A 186 -29.48 61.99 60.93
N GLN A 187 -28.35 62.43 61.46
CA GLN A 187 -28.30 63.14 62.74
C GLN A 187 -27.55 64.46 62.55
N VAL A 188 -28.37 65.50 62.56
CA VAL A 188 -28.02 66.90 62.71
C VAL A 188 -28.06 67.14 64.21
N GLU A 189 -26.93 67.42 64.82
CA GLU A 189 -26.88 68.16 66.09
C GLU A 189 -26.00 69.40 65.91
N SER A 190 -26.53 70.47 66.50
CA SER A 190 -26.28 71.88 66.24
C SER A 190 -24.89 72.36 66.69
N PRO A 191 -24.23 73.27 65.96
CA PRO A 191 -23.13 74.05 66.53
C PRO A 191 -23.71 75.23 67.30
N GLY A 192 -23.50 75.24 68.62
CA GLY A 192 -23.69 76.42 69.46
C GLY A 192 -22.49 77.36 69.29
N GLU A 193 -22.72 78.50 68.66
CA GLU A 193 -21.87 79.68 68.81
C GLU A 193 -21.97 80.19 70.24
N ALA A 194 -20.87 80.14 70.97
CA ALA A 194 -20.62 81.01 72.11
C ALA A 194 -19.12 81.29 72.16
N GLU A 195 -18.79 82.50 71.72
CA GLU A 195 -17.64 83.32 72.09
C GLU A 195 -16.68 82.69 73.10
N ARG A 196 -15.42 82.49 72.69
CA ARG A 196 -14.28 82.89 73.52
C ARG A 196 -12.99 82.99 72.73
N GLU A 197 -12.50 84.22 72.70
CA GLU A 197 -11.09 84.58 72.74
C GLU A 197 -10.22 84.16 71.56
N ALA A 198 -10.16 85.10 70.62
CA ALA A 198 -8.93 85.49 69.94
C ALA A 198 -7.77 85.65 70.94
N ARG A 199 -7.05 84.56 71.20
CA ARG A 199 -5.62 84.60 71.53
C ARG A 199 -4.88 84.17 70.28
N ALA A 200 -4.17 85.12 69.68
CA ALA A 200 -3.12 84.85 68.71
C ALA A 200 -2.07 83.93 69.38
N ALA A 201 -2.31 82.63 69.28
CA ALA A 201 -1.35 81.60 69.64
C ALA A 201 -0.19 81.77 68.66
N ARG A 202 0.98 82.07 69.20
CA ARG A 202 2.24 81.91 68.48
C ARG A 202 2.19 80.53 67.80
N PRO A 203 2.57 80.41 66.51
CA PRO A 203 2.61 79.12 65.85
C PRO A 203 3.48 78.20 66.70
N ASP A 204 2.84 77.17 67.25
CA ASP A 204 3.43 76.24 68.19
C ASP A 204 4.52 75.49 67.42
N ARG A 205 5.78 75.90 67.60
CA ARG A 205 6.93 75.37 66.84
C ARG A 205 7.08 73.86 67.04
N ALA A 206 6.54 73.31 68.13
CA ALA A 206 6.48 71.87 68.34
C ALA A 206 5.49 71.20 67.36
N ARG A 207 4.27 71.73 67.21
CA ARG A 207 3.31 71.26 66.20
C ARG A 207 3.74 71.56 64.77
N LEU A 208 4.48 72.64 64.54
CA LEU A 208 5.04 72.95 63.23
C LEU A 208 6.27 72.07 62.92
N ALA A 209 7.03 71.64 63.93
CA ALA A 209 8.09 70.65 63.79
C ALA A 209 7.52 69.23 63.65
N GLU A 210 6.41 68.92 64.31
CA GLU A 210 5.66 67.65 64.17
C GLU A 210 4.91 67.61 62.82
N ALA A 211 4.42 68.76 62.33
CA ALA A 211 3.86 68.89 60.98
C ALA A 211 4.96 68.97 59.90
N MET A 212 6.16 69.48 60.18
CA MET A 212 7.32 69.34 59.26
C MET A 212 7.98 67.96 59.36
N GLN A 213 7.67 67.20 60.42
CA GLN A 213 7.75 65.75 60.47
C GLN A 213 6.47 65.11 59.92
N PHE A 214 5.85 65.72 58.90
CA PHE A 214 5.16 64.93 57.88
C PHE A 214 6.09 63.77 57.62
N TYR A 215 5.68 62.57 58.03
CA TYR A 215 6.36 61.35 57.68
C TYR A 215 6.49 61.42 56.17
N GLU A 216 7.64 61.87 55.65
CA GLU A 216 8.04 61.59 54.29
C GLU A 216 8.07 60.08 54.30
N GLU A 217 6.95 59.49 53.90
CA GLU A 217 6.67 58.07 53.89
C GLU A 217 7.52 57.53 52.75
N ARG A 218 8.82 57.55 53.03
CA ARG A 218 9.86 57.37 52.05
C ARG A 218 9.80 55.90 51.69
N PRO A 219 9.72 55.57 50.40
CA PRO A 219 9.65 54.18 50.02
C PRO A 219 10.85 53.42 50.61
N PRO A 220 10.63 52.18 51.07
CA PRO A 220 11.54 51.48 51.99
C PRO A 220 12.96 51.30 51.43
N TYR A 221 13.11 51.30 50.10
CA TYR A 221 14.39 51.11 49.41
C TYR A 221 14.93 52.39 48.75
N ALA A 222 14.38 53.57 49.05
CA ALA A 222 14.87 54.81 48.45
C ALA A 222 16.29 55.14 48.94
N PRO A 223 17.26 55.41 48.04
CA PRO A 223 18.66 55.60 48.39
C PRO A 223 18.86 56.87 49.22
N ARG A 224 19.51 56.78 50.37
CA ARG A 224 19.88 57.96 51.19
C ARG A 224 21.03 58.73 50.52
N GLY A 225 20.71 59.56 49.52
CA GLY A 225 21.67 60.39 48.78
C GLY A 225 21.56 60.22 47.26
N TYR A 226 22.57 60.68 46.54
CA TYR A 226 22.67 60.51 45.09
C TYR A 226 23.01 59.05 44.74
N ASP A 227 22.16 58.41 43.93
CA ASP A 227 22.45 57.10 43.35
C ASP A 227 22.94 57.28 41.91
N PRO A 228 24.21 56.94 41.58
CA PRO A 228 24.75 57.10 40.24
C PRO A 228 24.20 56.09 39.21
N ARG A 229 23.38 55.13 39.64
CA ARG A 229 22.81 54.11 38.75
C ARG A 229 21.75 54.70 37.82
N PRO A 230 21.69 54.27 36.55
CA PRO A 230 20.63 54.71 35.63
C PRO A 230 19.26 54.29 36.17
N ASP A 231 18.23 55.06 35.79
CA ASP A 231 16.87 54.77 36.21
C ASP A 231 16.37 53.43 35.68
N HIS A 232 15.68 52.71 36.56
CA HIS A 232 15.06 51.43 36.20
C HIS A 232 13.83 51.70 35.34
N VAL A 233 13.80 51.15 34.13
CA VAL A 233 12.70 51.35 33.16
C VAL A 233 11.79 50.11 33.15
N PRO A 234 10.55 50.19 33.68
CA PRO A 234 9.63 49.04 33.71
C PRO A 234 9.30 48.49 32.33
N LEU A 235 9.26 49.36 31.31
CA LEU A 235 9.04 48.98 29.92
C LEU A 235 10.12 48.03 29.39
N LEU A 236 11.39 48.22 29.78
CA LEU A 236 12.46 47.30 29.38
C LEU A 236 12.28 45.92 30.00
N ALA A 237 11.84 45.84 31.27
CA ALA A 237 11.55 44.57 31.93
C ALA A 237 10.41 43.81 31.20
N ALA A 238 9.36 44.52 30.80
CA ALA A 238 8.26 43.93 30.04
C ALA A 238 8.71 43.47 28.64
N LEU A 239 9.48 44.29 27.92
CA LEU A 239 10.02 43.93 26.59
C LEU A 239 10.93 42.70 26.65
N PHE A 240 11.82 42.61 27.65
CA PHE A 240 12.64 41.41 27.83
C PHE A 240 11.77 40.18 28.08
N SER A 241 10.74 40.26 28.93
CA SER A 241 9.82 39.14 29.17
C SER A 241 8.98 38.77 27.95
N ALA A 242 8.64 39.74 27.11
CA ALA A 242 7.92 39.51 25.86
C ALA A 242 8.81 38.81 24.83
N LEU A 243 10.11 39.14 24.79
CA LEU A 243 11.09 38.50 23.90
C LEU A 243 11.48 37.09 24.37
N ALA A 244 11.66 36.90 25.67
CA ALA A 244 11.98 35.61 26.26
C ALA A 244 11.32 35.46 27.63
N PRO A 245 10.56 34.37 27.87
CA PRO A 245 9.87 34.14 29.13
C PRO A 245 10.89 34.07 30.28
N GLY A 246 10.69 34.90 31.31
CA GLY A 246 11.59 35.00 32.44
C GLY A 246 12.71 36.05 32.33
N ALA A 247 12.99 36.60 31.14
CA ALA A 247 14.12 37.52 30.98
C ALA A 247 13.91 38.87 31.70
N GLY A 248 12.67 39.37 31.79
CA GLY A 248 12.38 40.58 32.57
C GLY A 248 12.47 40.36 34.08
N GLN A 249 12.24 39.13 34.57
CA GLN A 249 12.47 38.78 35.96
C GLN A 249 13.96 38.82 36.28
N ILE A 250 14.85 38.37 35.37
CA ILE A 250 16.30 38.53 35.53
C ILE A 250 16.70 40.00 35.52
N PHE A 251 16.15 40.80 34.59
CA PHE A 251 16.37 42.24 34.57
C PHE A 251 15.96 42.92 35.89
N ASN A 252 14.92 42.41 36.54
CA ASN A 252 14.43 42.86 37.85
C ASN A 252 15.16 42.22 39.06
N GLY A 253 16.19 41.38 38.86
CA GLY A 253 16.93 40.71 39.94
C GLY A 253 16.20 39.53 40.59
N GLN A 254 15.28 38.87 39.89
CA GLN A 254 14.49 37.72 40.35
C GLN A 254 14.75 36.45 39.52
N PRO A 255 15.97 35.86 39.56
CA PRO A 255 16.33 34.72 38.71
C PRO A 255 15.51 33.45 39.00
N GLU A 256 15.09 33.23 40.24
CA GLU A 256 14.29 32.05 40.61
C GLU A 256 12.90 32.05 39.95
N LYS A 257 12.26 33.22 39.86
CA LYS A 257 10.98 33.36 39.16
C LYS A 257 11.15 33.23 37.65
N ALA A 258 12.27 33.71 37.11
CA ALA A 258 12.59 33.57 35.71
C ALA A 258 12.60 32.10 35.26
N GLN A 259 13.22 31.22 36.06
CA GLN A 259 13.26 29.78 35.77
C GLN A 259 11.87 29.15 35.72
N ARG A 260 10.97 29.53 36.64
CA ARG A 260 9.59 29.01 36.65
C ARG A 260 8.83 29.40 35.38
N PHE A 261 8.93 30.66 34.98
CA PHE A 261 8.28 31.13 33.75
C PHE A 261 8.88 30.50 32.49
N ALA A 262 10.21 30.33 32.46
CA ALA A 262 10.91 29.65 31.38
C ALA A 262 10.43 28.20 31.22
N LEU A 263 10.22 27.45 32.31
CA LEU A 263 9.69 26.08 32.23
C LEU A 263 8.25 26.01 31.72
N THR A 264 7.44 27.06 31.96
CA THR A 264 6.04 27.12 31.52
C THR A 264 5.84 27.80 30.16
N PHE A 265 6.91 28.03 29.39
CA PHE A 265 6.87 28.87 28.18
C PHE A 265 5.91 28.40 27.09
N PHE A 266 5.67 27.09 27.00
CA PHE A 266 4.79 26.49 25.99
C PHE A 266 3.31 26.88 26.19
N LEU A 267 2.98 27.50 27.32
CA LEU A 267 1.65 27.99 27.61
C LEU A 267 1.61 29.53 27.46
N PHE A 268 0.67 30.02 26.65
CA PHE A 268 0.49 31.46 26.41
C PHE A 268 0.13 32.23 27.69
N VAL A 269 -0.73 31.65 28.56
CA VAL A 269 -1.21 32.32 29.77
C VAL A 269 -0.09 32.61 30.78
N PRO A 270 0.78 31.64 31.16
CA PRO A 270 1.99 31.91 31.95
C PRO A 270 2.93 32.93 31.33
N TRP A 271 3.08 32.96 30.00
CA TRP A 271 3.93 33.95 29.34
C TRP A 271 3.36 35.36 29.50
N TYR A 272 2.07 35.56 29.21
CA TYR A 272 1.42 36.84 29.44
C TYR A 272 1.53 37.30 30.91
N ARG A 273 1.34 36.37 31.86
CA ARG A 273 1.55 36.63 33.30
C ARG A 273 2.99 37.04 33.59
N ALA A 274 3.99 36.40 32.98
CA ALA A 274 5.39 36.78 33.15
C ALA A 274 5.65 38.24 32.70
N VAL A 275 5.06 38.68 31.58
CA VAL A 275 5.20 40.06 31.10
C VAL A 275 4.57 41.05 32.08
N ARG A 276 3.35 40.79 32.53
CA ARG A 276 2.63 41.63 33.51
C ARG A 276 3.36 41.69 34.85
N ASP A 277 3.85 40.56 35.35
CA ASP A 277 4.60 40.48 36.60
C ASP A 277 5.93 41.24 36.49
N ALA A 278 6.63 41.14 35.36
CA ALA A 278 7.85 41.90 35.11
C ALA A 278 7.60 43.42 35.08
N TRP A 279 6.52 43.86 34.43
CA TRP A 279 6.13 45.27 34.43
C TRP A 279 5.80 45.77 35.83
N SER A 280 4.89 45.10 36.54
CA SER A 280 4.41 45.53 37.86
C SER A 280 5.52 45.56 38.90
N TYR A 281 6.41 44.57 38.89
CA TYR A 281 7.58 44.57 39.78
C TYR A 281 8.60 45.62 39.36
N GLY A 282 8.79 45.84 38.05
CA GLY A 282 9.64 46.92 37.54
C GLY A 282 9.15 48.30 37.99
N GLU A 283 7.84 48.51 38.04
CA GLU A 283 7.21 49.73 38.57
C GLU A 283 7.42 49.89 40.08
N GLN A 284 7.44 48.78 40.84
CA GLN A 284 7.80 48.81 42.26
C GLN A 284 9.28 49.16 42.45
N VAL A 285 10.18 48.65 41.61
CA VAL A 285 11.61 48.98 41.64
C VAL A 285 11.85 50.44 41.28
N SER A 286 11.17 50.98 40.26
CA SER A 286 11.31 52.39 39.86
C SER A 286 10.79 53.35 40.93
N ARG A 287 9.73 52.96 41.66
CA ARG A 287 9.19 53.70 42.81
C ARG A 287 9.87 53.37 44.15
N TYR A 288 10.95 52.59 44.16
CA TYR A 288 11.71 52.19 45.36
C TYR A 288 10.92 51.38 46.42
N TYR A 289 9.81 50.75 46.04
CA TYR A 289 9.08 49.78 46.90
C TYR A 289 9.67 48.36 46.83
N ALA A 290 10.58 48.11 45.90
CA ALA A 290 11.34 46.89 45.76
C ALA A 290 12.85 47.18 45.66
N PRO A 291 13.74 46.24 46.06
CA PRO A 291 15.18 46.43 45.97
C PRO A 291 15.64 46.61 44.51
N ARG A 292 16.53 47.57 44.26
CA ARG A 292 17.13 47.77 42.93
C ARG A 292 18.04 46.58 42.58
N PRO A 293 17.99 46.09 41.33
CA PRO A 293 18.86 45.01 40.86
C PRO A 293 20.35 45.41 40.90
N GLU A 294 21.21 44.40 40.88
CA GLU A 294 22.66 44.59 40.77
C GLU A 294 23.04 45.24 39.42
N PRO A 295 24.09 46.07 39.38
CA PRO A 295 24.59 46.60 38.11
C PRO A 295 25.01 45.44 37.18
N GLY A 296 24.52 45.44 35.94
CA GLY A 296 24.79 44.41 34.94
C GLY A 296 23.67 43.40 34.73
N GLU A 297 22.56 43.47 35.46
CA GLU A 297 21.38 42.63 35.20
C GLU A 297 20.80 42.81 33.80
N THR A 298 20.98 43.99 33.19
CA THR A 298 20.60 44.24 31.79
C THR A 298 21.32 43.30 30.82
N ARG A 299 22.63 43.14 31.00
CA ARG A 299 23.46 42.23 30.21
C ARG A 299 23.13 40.77 30.53
N ARG A 300 22.88 40.44 31.79
CA ARG A 300 22.45 39.08 32.20
C ARG A 300 21.11 38.70 31.56
N ALA A 301 20.13 39.60 31.56
CA ALA A 301 18.83 39.40 30.91
C ALA A 301 18.95 39.22 29.39
N ALA A 302 19.77 40.04 28.71
CA ALA A 302 20.02 39.89 27.28
C ALA A 302 20.72 38.56 26.94
N LEU A 303 21.74 38.17 27.71
CA LEU A 303 22.42 36.88 27.53
C LEU A 303 21.50 35.70 27.84
N PHE A 304 20.62 35.83 28.83
CA PHE A 304 19.61 34.81 29.11
C PHE A 304 18.64 34.66 27.94
N ALA A 305 18.11 35.76 27.39
CA ALA A 305 17.21 35.71 26.24
C ALA A 305 17.89 35.06 25.02
N LEU A 306 19.16 35.39 24.76
CA LEU A 306 19.93 34.76 23.69
C LEU A 306 20.11 33.25 23.92
N ARG A 307 20.55 32.85 25.13
CA ARG A 307 20.73 31.44 25.50
C ARG A 307 19.42 30.66 25.43
N TRP A 308 18.32 31.30 25.82
CA TRP A 308 16.98 30.72 25.77
C TRP A 308 16.58 30.39 24.34
N TRP A 309 16.70 31.34 23.40
CA TRP A 309 16.38 31.10 22.00
C TRP A 309 17.30 30.06 21.34
N LEU A 310 18.58 30.02 21.72
CA LEU A 310 19.49 28.95 21.28
C LEU A 310 19.04 27.57 21.78
N ALA A 311 18.60 27.46 23.05
CA ALA A 311 18.09 26.21 23.61
C ALA A 311 16.79 25.76 22.93
N VAL A 312 15.84 26.69 22.73
CA VAL A 312 14.59 26.41 22.00
C VAL A 312 14.87 25.98 20.56
N GLY A 313 15.78 26.68 19.88
CA GLY A 313 16.19 26.34 18.52
C GLY A 313 16.82 24.94 18.41
N LEU A 314 17.65 24.56 19.39
CA LEU A 314 18.25 23.22 19.46
C LEU A 314 17.21 22.12 19.72
N VAL A 315 16.26 22.35 20.62
CA VAL A 315 15.18 21.39 20.88
C VAL A 315 14.26 21.25 19.67
N ALA A 316 13.91 22.35 19.02
CA ALA A 316 13.10 22.34 17.81
C ALA A 316 13.81 21.63 16.64
N SER A 317 15.10 21.88 16.43
CA SER A 317 15.87 21.20 15.39
C SER A 317 16.01 19.71 15.65
N LEU A 318 16.26 19.30 16.90
CA LEU A 318 16.30 17.90 17.30
C LEU A 318 14.92 17.22 17.11
N SER A 319 13.83 17.93 17.40
CA SER A 319 12.47 17.43 17.22
C SER A 319 12.13 17.22 15.74
N VAL A 320 12.49 18.19 14.87
CA VAL A 320 12.32 18.05 13.42
C VAL A 320 13.18 16.91 12.86
N TYR A 321 14.43 16.80 13.32
CA TYR A 321 15.34 15.74 12.91
C TYR A 321 14.83 14.35 13.31
N THR A 322 14.40 14.18 14.57
CA THR A 322 13.85 12.92 15.06
C THR A 322 12.54 12.56 14.37
N TYR A 323 11.66 13.54 14.12
CA TYR A 323 10.46 13.33 13.31
C TYR A 323 10.80 12.85 11.88
N GLY A 324 11.79 13.47 11.25
CA GLY A 324 12.28 13.06 9.92
C GLY A 324 12.84 11.64 9.90
N LEU A 325 13.58 11.23 10.95
CA LEU A 325 14.07 9.85 11.10
C LEU A 325 12.92 8.84 11.24
N ILE A 326 11.90 9.16 12.04
CA ILE A 326 10.73 8.29 12.24
C ILE A 326 9.97 8.14 10.91
N GLU A 327 9.79 9.22 10.17
CA GLU A 327 9.07 9.16 8.89
C GLU A 327 9.87 8.39 7.83
N ALA A 328 11.20 8.54 7.80
CA ALA A 328 12.06 7.72 6.95
C ALA A 328 11.98 6.22 7.30
N GLN A 329 11.91 5.85 8.58
CA GLN A 329 11.71 4.46 9.00
C GLN A 329 10.32 3.93 8.61
N ARG A 330 9.28 4.75 8.69
CA ARG A 330 7.93 4.39 8.22
C ARG A 330 7.90 4.13 6.72
N GLU A 331 8.61 4.95 5.95
CA GLU A 331 8.67 4.76 4.50
C GLU A 331 9.42 3.47 4.13
N GLN A 332 10.54 3.18 4.81
CA GLN A 332 11.26 1.92 4.62
C GLN A 332 10.40 0.70 4.98
N THR A 333 9.67 0.75 6.10
CA THR A 333 8.79 -0.36 6.50
C THR A 333 7.63 -0.57 5.52
N ARG A 334 7.07 0.51 4.94
CA ARG A 334 6.08 0.40 3.85
C ARG A 334 6.67 -0.26 2.61
N GLN A 335 7.86 0.16 2.17
CA GLN A 335 8.52 -0.45 1.00
C GLN A 335 8.85 -1.93 1.23
N HIS A 336 9.24 -2.31 2.45
CA HIS A 336 9.44 -3.71 2.79
C HIS A 336 8.14 -4.50 2.75
N ALA A 337 7.05 -3.98 3.31
CA ALA A 337 5.74 -4.62 3.26
C ALA A 337 5.22 -4.76 1.81
N GLU A 338 5.43 -3.76 0.95
CA GLU A 338 5.08 -3.83 -0.48
C GLU A 338 5.88 -4.92 -1.20
N ARG A 339 7.19 -5.03 -0.93
CA ARG A 339 8.03 -6.10 -1.50
C ARG A 339 7.60 -7.49 -1.04
N GLU A 340 7.23 -7.64 0.22
CA GLU A 340 6.70 -8.90 0.75
C GLU A 340 5.37 -9.28 0.11
N LEU A 341 4.47 -8.31 -0.12
CA LEU A 341 3.22 -8.54 -0.84
C LEU A 341 3.45 -8.96 -2.30
N VAL A 342 4.37 -8.30 -3.00
CA VAL A 342 4.72 -8.66 -4.38
C VAL A 342 5.34 -10.06 -4.44
N ALA A 343 6.23 -10.40 -3.50
CA ALA A 343 6.80 -11.75 -3.42
C ALA A 343 5.71 -12.80 -3.20
N ALA A 344 4.78 -12.57 -2.26
CA ALA A 344 3.66 -13.47 -2.01
C ALA A 344 2.73 -13.63 -3.24
N MET A 345 2.51 -12.56 -4.02
CA MET A 345 1.74 -12.64 -5.27
C MET A 345 2.46 -13.46 -6.35
N ILE A 346 3.79 -13.32 -6.47
CA ILE A 346 4.60 -14.11 -7.41
C ILE A 346 4.53 -15.60 -7.04
N ASP A 347 4.63 -15.94 -5.75
CA ASP A 347 4.54 -17.33 -5.30
C ASP A 347 3.17 -17.95 -5.63
N VAL A 348 2.08 -17.21 -5.46
CA VAL A 348 0.73 -17.68 -5.85
C VAL A 348 0.64 -17.87 -7.37
N ALA A 349 1.13 -16.92 -8.16
CA ALA A 349 1.11 -17.01 -9.62
C ALA A 349 1.97 -18.18 -10.13
N ALA A 350 3.11 -18.47 -9.48
CA ALA A 350 3.94 -19.62 -9.82
C ALA A 350 3.19 -20.95 -9.60
N VAL A 351 2.45 -21.06 -8.49
CA VAL A 351 1.62 -22.25 -8.22
C VAL A 351 0.51 -22.40 -9.26
N GLU A 352 -0.17 -21.32 -9.64
CA GLU A 352 -1.22 -21.36 -10.68
C GLU A 352 -0.68 -21.78 -12.05
N VAL A 353 0.52 -21.30 -12.41
CA VAL A 353 1.20 -21.67 -13.66
C VAL A 353 1.59 -23.14 -13.64
N ASP A 354 2.19 -23.63 -12.54
CA ASP A 354 2.56 -25.04 -12.41
C ASP A 354 1.33 -25.97 -12.47
N GLU A 355 0.22 -25.59 -11.83
CA GLU A 355 -1.04 -26.33 -11.91
C GLU A 355 -1.66 -26.33 -13.32
N ALA A 356 -1.43 -25.27 -14.12
CA ALA A 356 -1.94 -25.18 -15.49
C ALA A 356 -1.05 -25.90 -16.53
N ILE A 357 0.24 -26.06 -16.27
CA ILE A 357 1.19 -26.70 -17.20
C ILE A 357 0.87 -28.19 -17.37
N GLU A 358 0.57 -28.91 -16.29
CA GLU A 358 0.32 -30.35 -16.33
C GLU A 358 -0.86 -30.74 -17.25
N PRO A 359 -2.07 -30.13 -17.14
CA PRO A 359 -3.17 -30.44 -18.05
C PRO A 359 -2.91 -29.97 -19.48
N ALA A 360 -2.18 -28.86 -19.67
CA ALA A 360 -1.82 -28.37 -21.00
C ALA A 360 -0.87 -29.33 -21.71
N LEU A 361 0.12 -29.88 -21.01
CA LEU A 361 1.03 -30.90 -21.54
C LEU A 361 0.26 -32.19 -21.89
N LEU A 362 -0.62 -32.66 -21.00
CA LEU A 362 -1.45 -33.84 -21.26
C LEU A 362 -2.41 -33.64 -22.46
N ALA A 363 -2.97 -32.45 -22.62
CA ALA A 363 -3.80 -32.12 -23.78
C ALA A 363 -2.98 -32.07 -25.07
N ALA A 364 -1.78 -31.48 -25.02
CA ALA A 364 -0.87 -31.43 -26.16
C ALA A 364 -0.40 -32.82 -26.59
N THR A 365 -0.05 -33.71 -25.65
CA THR A 365 0.36 -35.08 -25.99
C THR A 365 -0.78 -35.86 -26.62
N ARG A 366 -2.01 -35.76 -26.08
CA ARG A 366 -3.19 -36.41 -26.69
C ARG A 366 -3.49 -35.90 -28.10
N ALA A 367 -3.41 -34.58 -28.30
CA ALA A 367 -3.60 -34.00 -29.63
C ALA A 367 -2.53 -34.48 -30.63
N HIS A 368 -1.29 -34.64 -30.18
CA HIS A 368 -0.22 -35.21 -31.00
C HIS A 368 -0.45 -36.69 -31.33
N GLU A 369 -0.90 -37.48 -30.37
CA GLU A 369 -1.25 -38.90 -30.57
C GLU A 369 -2.42 -39.02 -31.57
N GLU A 370 -3.49 -38.24 -31.42
CA GLU A 370 -4.61 -38.24 -32.36
C GLU A 370 -4.19 -37.82 -33.78
N LEU A 371 -3.31 -36.83 -33.91
CA LEU A 371 -2.77 -36.43 -35.21
C LEU A 371 -1.89 -37.52 -35.79
N ALA A 372 -1.09 -38.20 -34.97
CA ALA A 372 -0.26 -39.32 -35.40
C ALA A 372 -1.12 -40.52 -35.86
N GLU A 373 -2.19 -40.85 -35.13
CA GLU A 373 -3.15 -41.90 -35.50
C GLU A 373 -3.90 -41.56 -36.79
N LYS A 374 -4.41 -40.32 -36.92
CA LYS A 374 -5.04 -39.85 -38.16
C LYS A 374 -4.06 -39.88 -39.32
N GLN A 375 -2.81 -39.46 -39.11
CA GLN A 375 -1.78 -39.54 -40.16
C GLN A 375 -1.46 -40.99 -40.53
N ALA A 376 -1.37 -41.89 -39.55
CA ALA A 376 -1.13 -43.32 -39.76
C ALA A 376 -2.29 -43.99 -40.52
N ALA A 377 -3.55 -43.62 -40.25
CA ALA A 377 -4.73 -44.15 -40.94
C ALA A 377 -4.80 -43.75 -42.43
N PHE A 378 -4.13 -42.67 -42.84
CA PHE A 378 -4.11 -42.20 -44.23
C PHE A 378 -2.79 -42.49 -44.98
N THR A 379 -1.87 -43.29 -44.42
CA THR A 379 -0.62 -43.60 -45.14
C THR A 379 -0.83 -44.68 -46.19
N MET A 380 -1.24 -44.26 -47.39
CA MET A 380 -0.83 -44.90 -48.64
C MET A 380 0.70 -45.13 -48.58
N SER A 381 1.18 -46.31 -48.95
CA SER A 381 2.61 -46.64 -48.85
C SER A 381 3.47 -45.59 -49.57
N GLN A 382 4.68 -45.30 -49.08
CA GLN A 382 5.54 -44.30 -49.72
C GLN A 382 5.82 -44.64 -51.20
N GLU A 383 5.83 -45.93 -51.52
CA GLU A 383 5.97 -46.45 -52.89
C GLU A 383 4.76 -46.12 -53.75
N GLU A 384 3.54 -46.38 -53.28
CA GLU A 384 2.31 -46.02 -53.98
C GLU A 384 2.17 -44.50 -54.15
N ARG A 385 2.50 -43.72 -53.12
CA ARG A 385 2.48 -42.25 -53.19
C ARG A 385 3.48 -41.74 -54.23
N ALA A 386 4.71 -42.28 -54.23
CA ALA A 386 5.72 -41.93 -55.22
C ALA A 386 5.27 -42.30 -56.64
N GLN A 387 4.61 -43.45 -56.81
CA GLN A 387 4.12 -43.91 -58.11
C GLN A 387 2.95 -43.06 -58.64
N ARG A 388 1.97 -42.70 -57.80
CA ARG A 388 0.89 -41.79 -58.20
C ARG A 388 1.42 -40.40 -58.56
N LEU A 389 2.33 -39.86 -57.75
CA LEU A 389 2.98 -38.57 -58.04
C LEU A 389 3.80 -38.62 -59.33
N TYR A 390 4.43 -39.75 -59.64
CA TYR A 390 5.17 -39.94 -60.88
C TYR A 390 4.26 -39.91 -62.10
N ILE A 391 3.10 -40.56 -62.05
CA ILE A 391 2.10 -40.54 -63.13
C ILE A 391 1.57 -39.12 -63.35
N ILE A 392 1.20 -38.41 -62.29
CA ILE A 392 0.72 -37.02 -62.37
C ILE A 392 1.81 -36.12 -62.94
N GLY A 393 3.04 -36.22 -62.43
CA GLY A 393 4.15 -35.43 -62.92
C GLY A 393 4.44 -35.71 -64.39
N TYR A 394 4.36 -36.96 -64.83
CA TYR A 394 4.56 -37.35 -66.22
C TYR A 394 3.53 -36.69 -67.14
N GLN A 395 2.24 -36.69 -66.76
CA GLN A 395 1.19 -35.98 -67.49
C GLN A 395 1.44 -34.47 -67.57
N SER A 396 1.93 -33.85 -66.50
CA SER A 396 2.35 -32.44 -66.53
C SER A 396 3.51 -32.20 -67.51
N CYS A 397 4.46 -33.13 -67.60
CA CYS A 397 5.55 -33.06 -68.57
C CYS A 397 5.03 -33.15 -70.02
N GLU A 398 4.05 -34.02 -70.29
CA GLU A 398 3.40 -34.12 -71.62
C GLU A 398 2.59 -32.88 -71.99
N GLN A 399 1.89 -32.29 -71.01
CA GLN A 399 1.12 -31.05 -71.17
C GLN A 399 2.00 -29.80 -71.29
N ARG A 400 3.33 -29.96 -71.20
CA ARG A 400 4.33 -28.87 -71.23
C ARG A 400 4.23 -27.89 -70.07
N ASP A 401 3.67 -28.32 -68.94
CA ASP A 401 3.73 -27.57 -67.68
C ASP A 401 5.03 -27.95 -66.96
N TYR A 402 6.13 -27.31 -67.38
CA TYR A 402 7.47 -27.66 -66.94
C TYR A 402 7.71 -27.37 -65.45
N GLU A 403 7.06 -26.34 -64.89
CA GLU A 403 7.17 -26.01 -63.47
C GLU A 403 6.48 -27.06 -62.59
N ALA A 404 5.27 -27.48 -62.98
CA ALA A 404 4.56 -28.55 -62.31
C ALA A 404 5.28 -29.91 -62.45
N CYS A 405 5.79 -30.23 -63.64
CA CYS A 405 6.59 -31.42 -63.91
C CYS A 405 7.87 -31.46 -63.05
N GLU A 406 8.65 -30.36 -62.97
CA GLU A 406 9.85 -30.32 -62.14
C GLU A 406 9.51 -30.50 -60.65
N ALA A 407 8.51 -29.77 -60.16
CA ALA A 407 8.12 -29.79 -58.74
C ALA A 407 7.59 -31.17 -58.31
N THR A 408 6.78 -31.82 -59.15
CA THR A 408 6.24 -33.16 -58.88
C THR A 408 7.34 -34.22 -58.96
N MET A 409 8.19 -34.20 -59.99
CA MET A 409 9.30 -35.17 -60.13
C MET A 409 10.33 -35.02 -59.01
N ARG A 410 10.57 -33.80 -58.52
CA ARG A 410 11.39 -33.55 -57.33
C ARG A 410 10.78 -34.18 -56.07
N ARG A 411 9.45 -34.16 -55.92
CA ARG A 411 8.76 -34.84 -54.79
C ARG A 411 8.85 -36.36 -54.93
N VAL A 412 8.74 -36.90 -56.14
CA VAL A 412 8.93 -38.34 -56.40
C VAL A 412 10.35 -38.77 -56.03
N THR A 413 11.38 -38.04 -56.43
CA THR A 413 12.78 -38.39 -56.12
C THR A 413 13.10 -38.27 -54.63
N THR A 414 12.42 -37.39 -53.89
CA THR A 414 12.53 -37.36 -52.41
C THR A 414 11.86 -38.55 -51.73
N LEU A 415 10.79 -39.09 -52.31
CA LEU A 415 10.08 -40.26 -51.76
C LEU A 415 10.73 -41.59 -52.20
N ARG A 416 11.30 -41.64 -53.41
CA ARG A 416 11.94 -42.82 -53.99
C ARG A 416 13.22 -42.43 -54.72
N ALA A 417 14.34 -42.42 -54.00
CA ALA A 417 15.64 -42.02 -54.54
C ALA A 417 16.12 -42.91 -55.71
N GLU A 418 15.56 -44.11 -55.88
CA GLU A 418 15.96 -45.06 -56.93
C GLU A 418 15.29 -44.78 -58.29
N SER A 419 14.30 -43.89 -58.38
CA SER A 419 13.58 -43.60 -59.63
C SER A 419 14.43 -42.75 -60.58
N ARG A 420 15.28 -43.42 -61.37
CA ARG A 420 16.15 -42.79 -62.38
C ARG A 420 15.38 -41.96 -63.41
N ASP A 421 14.18 -42.39 -63.78
CA ASP A 421 13.37 -41.71 -64.79
C ASP A 421 12.81 -40.38 -64.26
N ALA A 422 12.44 -40.32 -62.98
CA ALA A 422 11.99 -39.08 -62.34
C ALA A 422 13.11 -38.03 -62.30
N PHE A 423 14.36 -38.42 -62.02
CA PHE A 423 15.51 -37.51 -62.08
C PHE A 423 15.75 -36.97 -63.49
N ARG A 424 15.59 -37.81 -64.52
CA ARG A 424 15.74 -37.39 -65.92
C ARG A 424 14.67 -36.38 -66.31
N LEU A 425 13.41 -36.65 -65.96
CA LEU A 425 12.29 -35.74 -66.22
C LEU A 425 12.43 -34.44 -65.43
N GLN A 426 12.84 -34.51 -64.16
CA GLN A 426 13.11 -33.31 -63.35
C GLN A 426 14.19 -32.43 -63.98
N ALA A 427 15.33 -33.01 -64.36
CA ALA A 427 16.43 -32.28 -64.96
C ALA A 427 16.01 -31.66 -66.31
N TRP A 428 15.31 -32.43 -67.16
CA TRP A 428 14.79 -31.94 -68.43
C TRP A 428 13.80 -30.79 -68.24
N ALA A 429 12.80 -30.94 -67.35
CA ALA A 429 11.81 -29.92 -67.06
C ALA A 429 12.43 -28.62 -66.55
N SER A 430 13.44 -28.72 -65.67
CA SER A 430 14.16 -27.54 -65.15
C SER A 430 14.92 -26.75 -66.23
N VAL A 431 15.39 -27.44 -67.28
CA VAL A 431 16.03 -26.80 -68.44
C VAL A 431 14.98 -26.18 -69.35
N GLN A 432 13.84 -26.86 -69.55
CA GLN A 432 12.76 -26.36 -70.42
C GLN A 432 12.01 -25.18 -69.80
N ALA A 433 11.73 -25.19 -68.50
CA ALA A 433 11.11 -24.07 -67.80
C ALA A 433 11.90 -22.76 -67.99
N ARG A 434 13.22 -22.84 -68.17
CA ARG A 434 14.09 -21.68 -68.40
C ARG A 434 14.20 -21.26 -69.86
N ARG A 435 14.06 -22.21 -70.79
CA ARG A 435 14.25 -21.98 -72.23
C ARG A 435 12.93 -21.70 -72.97
N ASN A 436 11.80 -22.19 -72.46
CA ASN A 436 10.49 -22.16 -73.12
C ASN A 436 10.56 -22.63 -74.59
N ASP A 437 11.34 -23.68 -74.86
CA ASP A 437 11.54 -24.22 -76.20
C ASP A 437 10.54 -25.37 -76.45
N PRO A 438 9.50 -25.15 -77.29
CA PRO A 438 8.46 -26.15 -77.52
C PRO A 438 8.89 -27.30 -78.43
N GLU A 439 10.06 -27.22 -79.07
CA GLU A 439 10.55 -28.21 -80.03
C GLU A 439 11.53 -29.23 -79.42
N ALA A 440 11.95 -29.02 -78.16
CA ALA A 440 12.86 -29.93 -77.50
C ALA A 440 12.15 -31.27 -77.15
N PRO A 441 12.65 -32.42 -77.63
CA PRO A 441 12.01 -33.70 -77.38
C PRO A 441 12.09 -34.10 -75.90
N MET A 442 11.02 -34.71 -75.39
CA MET A 442 10.98 -35.30 -74.05
C MET A 442 11.90 -36.52 -74.01
N PRO A 443 12.69 -36.74 -72.93
CA PRO A 443 13.57 -37.90 -72.83
C PRO A 443 12.77 -39.21 -72.82
N GLU A 444 13.32 -40.24 -73.45
CA GLU A 444 12.72 -41.57 -73.45
C GLU A 444 12.70 -42.14 -72.02
N VAL A 445 11.50 -42.40 -71.51
CA VAL A 445 11.23 -43.07 -70.23
C VAL A 445 10.43 -44.34 -70.46
N ALA A 446 10.48 -45.27 -69.51
CA ALA A 446 9.66 -46.48 -69.57
C ALA A 446 8.16 -46.14 -69.68
N PRO A 447 7.35 -46.96 -70.37
CA PRO A 447 5.92 -46.69 -70.55
C PRO A 447 5.24 -46.54 -69.18
N VAL A 448 4.60 -45.39 -68.97
CA VAL A 448 3.91 -45.04 -67.73
C VAL A 448 2.44 -45.40 -67.91
N PRO A 449 1.85 -46.26 -67.05
CA PRO A 449 0.41 -46.54 -67.11
C PRO A 449 -0.38 -45.27 -66.79
N THR A 450 -1.58 -45.15 -67.35
CA THR A 450 -2.47 -44.04 -66.98
C THR A 450 -2.89 -44.16 -65.51
N LEU A 451 -3.29 -43.05 -64.89
CA LEU A 451 -3.69 -43.05 -63.47
C LEU A 451 -4.84 -44.05 -63.22
N GLU A 452 -5.79 -44.13 -64.15
CA GLU A 452 -6.92 -45.07 -64.11
C GLU A 452 -6.45 -46.54 -64.22
N GLU A 453 -5.49 -46.83 -65.09
CA GLU A 453 -4.88 -48.17 -65.20
C GLU A 453 -4.08 -48.55 -63.94
N PHE A 454 -3.43 -47.58 -63.32
CA PHE A 454 -2.72 -47.80 -62.06
C PHE A 454 -3.70 -48.06 -60.91
N GLU A 455 -4.81 -47.33 -60.81
CA GLU A 455 -5.85 -47.55 -59.80
C GLU A 455 -6.58 -48.89 -59.97
N LEU A 456 -6.79 -49.33 -61.22
CA LEU A 456 -7.35 -50.64 -61.53
C LEU A 456 -6.39 -51.80 -61.22
N SER A 457 -5.08 -51.60 -61.38
CA SER A 457 -4.05 -52.63 -61.14
C SER A 457 -3.56 -52.69 -59.69
N ALA A 458 -3.57 -51.58 -58.96
CA ALA A 458 -3.22 -51.52 -57.54
C ALA A 458 -4.27 -52.20 -56.63
N GLY A 459 -5.47 -52.49 -57.16
CA GLY A 459 -6.57 -53.10 -56.41
C GLY A 459 -7.19 -52.14 -55.38
N PRO A 460 -8.38 -52.46 -54.84
CA PRO A 460 -8.88 -51.74 -53.68
C PRO A 460 -7.85 -51.93 -52.55
N GLY A 461 -7.34 -50.82 -52.01
CA GLY A 461 -6.37 -50.84 -50.92
C GLY A 461 -6.85 -51.74 -49.77
N PRO A 462 -5.93 -52.19 -48.90
CA PRO A 462 -6.27 -53.11 -47.81
C PRO A 462 -7.49 -52.60 -47.06
N ARG A 463 -8.59 -53.35 -47.12
CA ARG A 463 -9.79 -53.05 -46.33
C ARG A 463 -9.39 -53.09 -44.86
N HIS A 464 -9.69 -52.03 -44.12
CA HIS A 464 -9.48 -52.04 -42.68
C HIS A 464 -10.27 -53.20 -42.07
N SER A 465 -9.67 -53.88 -41.10
CA SER A 465 -10.31 -54.96 -40.34
C SER A 465 -11.59 -54.52 -39.62
N ASP A 466 -11.81 -53.21 -39.50
CA ASP A 466 -12.90 -52.60 -38.75
C ASP A 466 -14.15 -52.33 -39.62
N ASP A 467 -14.07 -52.58 -40.93
CA ASP A 467 -15.21 -52.50 -41.87
C ASP A 467 -16.01 -53.83 -41.96
N LEU A 468 -15.89 -54.72 -40.96
CA LEU A 468 -16.64 -55.98 -40.84
C LEU A 468 -17.49 -56.07 -39.56
#